data_AF-A0AAW1HAK5-F1
#
_entry.id   AF-A0AAW1HAK5-F1
#
_cell.length_a   1.000
_cell.length_b   1.000
_cell.length_c   1.000
_cell.angle_alpha   90.00
_cell.angle_beta   90.00
_cell.angle_gamma   90.00
#
_symmetry.space_group_name_H-M   'P 1'
#
loop_
_entity.id
_entity.type
_entity.pdbx_description
1 polymer ?
#
loop_
_entity_poly.entity_id
_entity_poly.type
_entity_poly.pdbx_seq_one_letter_code
_entity_poly.pdbx_strand_id
1 'polypeptide(L)'
;MKKRWQSQKEKKEEKMKTIERWMRKHKVSYFSATHHPFILNIRDASIHSSSFKRWLGQNYLFVRNFVPFVASVLMKCAKESDNESDMEVILAGMASLHDEIAWFKKEAAKWDVQLTGITPHKTNQNYCRFLESLMQPDVDYAVAITAFWTMEAVYQQSFAYCLKDDAKTPAELREACERWGSEGFGQYCSSLQEIAERSLSKVSDDVKAKAEVTFLRVLEEEVEFWNMSEVLELVSSTVSAIN
;
A
#
# COMPACT_ATOMS: atom_id res chain seq x y z
N MET A 1 -0.41 41.40 13.02
CA MET A 1 -1.05 40.20 12.43
C MET A 1 -0.04 39.14 11.99
N LYS A 2 0.94 39.39 11.11
CA LYS A 2 1.95 38.39 10.66
C LYS A 2 2.60 37.54 11.78
N LYS A 3 3.09 38.15 12.86
CA LYS A 3 3.70 37.42 14.01
C LYS A 3 2.75 36.43 14.71
N ARG A 4 1.44 36.76 14.78
CA ARG A 4 0.42 35.89 15.38
C ARG A 4 0.09 34.69 14.48
N TRP A 5 0.10 34.91 13.16
CA TRP A 5 -0.07 33.84 12.17
C TRP A 5 1.14 32.90 12.12
N GLN A 6 2.37 33.44 12.20
CA GLN A 6 3.59 32.64 12.27
C GLN A 6 3.63 31.77 13.54
N SER A 7 3.35 32.36 14.70
CA SER A 7 3.29 31.65 15.98
C SER A 7 2.20 30.58 16.03
N GLN A 8 1.04 30.82 15.38
CA GLN A 8 -0.02 29.81 15.27
C GLN A 8 0.36 28.67 14.32
N LYS A 9 1.12 28.96 13.26
CA LYS A 9 1.62 27.95 12.32
C LYS A 9 2.68 27.07 12.97
N GLU A 10 3.64 27.67 13.68
CA GLU A 10 4.69 26.97 14.43
C GLU A 10 4.09 26.05 15.51
N LYS A 11 3.11 26.55 16.30
CA LYS A 11 2.39 25.73 17.30
C LYS A 11 1.58 24.59 16.70
N LYS A 12 1.10 24.74 15.46
CA LYS A 12 0.36 23.70 14.74
C LYS A 12 1.30 22.64 14.16
N GLU A 13 2.50 23.05 13.72
CA GLU A 13 3.55 22.14 13.28
C GLU A 13 4.15 21.34 14.44
N GLU A 14 4.28 21.94 15.62
CA GLU A 14 4.80 21.29 16.84
C GLU A 14 3.86 20.21 17.42
N LYS A 15 2.55 20.35 17.23
CA LYS A 15 1.53 19.36 17.66
C LYS A 15 1.29 18.24 16.64
N MET A 16 1.86 18.36 15.45
CA MET A 16 1.61 17.44 14.35
C MET A 16 2.26 16.09 14.62
N LYS A 17 1.53 15.00 14.37
CA LYS A 17 2.08 13.64 14.42
C LYS A 17 3.19 13.45 13.37
N THR A 18 4.16 12.59 13.67
CA THR A 18 5.34 12.26 12.86
C THR A 18 4.96 11.80 11.46
N ILE A 19 4.03 10.85 11.36
CA ILE A 19 3.55 10.35 10.08
C ILE A 19 2.85 11.46 9.28
N GLU A 20 2.04 12.30 9.92
CA GLU A 20 1.39 13.45 9.25
C GLU A 20 2.44 14.45 8.70
N ARG A 21 3.53 14.68 9.45
CA ARG A 21 4.66 15.50 8.96
C ARG A 21 5.28 14.88 7.71
N TRP A 22 5.51 13.57 7.69
CA TRP A 22 6.08 12.88 6.52
C TRP A 22 5.16 12.90 5.32
N MET A 23 3.86 12.63 5.48
CA MET A 23 2.88 12.73 4.40
C MET A 23 2.84 14.14 3.80
N ARG A 24 2.95 15.19 4.63
CA ARG A 24 2.99 16.58 4.16
C ARG A 24 4.32 16.92 3.46
N LYS A 25 5.44 16.47 4.01
CA LYS A 25 6.80 16.67 3.46
C LYS A 25 6.96 15.97 2.12
N HIS A 26 6.47 14.74 2.00
CA HIS A 26 6.60 13.86 0.83
C HIS A 26 5.29 13.71 0.06
N LYS A 27 4.46 14.75 0.07
CA LYS A 27 3.12 14.75 -0.53
C LYS A 27 3.09 14.30 -2.00
N VAL A 28 4.16 14.58 -2.75
CA VAL A 28 4.26 14.22 -4.16
C VAL A 28 4.40 12.70 -4.30
N SER A 29 5.38 12.10 -3.62
CA SER A 29 5.57 10.64 -3.61
C SER A 29 4.32 9.91 -3.11
N TYR A 30 3.71 10.44 -2.05
CA TYR A 30 2.49 9.85 -1.48
C TYR A 30 1.30 9.94 -2.44
N PHE A 31 1.13 11.08 -3.13
CA PHE A 31 0.11 11.24 -4.15
C PHE A 31 0.35 10.30 -5.34
N SER A 32 1.59 10.18 -5.82
CA SER A 32 1.93 9.27 -6.91
C SER A 32 1.60 7.82 -6.59
N ALA A 33 1.82 7.38 -5.34
CA ALA A 33 1.51 6.02 -4.91
C ALA A 33 -0.01 5.76 -4.74
N THR A 34 -0.81 6.78 -4.43
CA THR A 34 -2.25 6.64 -4.12
C THR A 34 -3.20 7.05 -5.25
N HIS A 35 -2.71 7.82 -6.24
CA HIS A 35 -3.48 8.31 -7.38
C HIS A 35 -2.76 7.98 -8.70
N HIS A 36 -2.08 6.83 -8.73
CA HIS A 36 -1.33 6.36 -9.90
C HIS A 36 -2.25 6.21 -11.13
N PRO A 37 -1.76 6.40 -12.38
CA PRO A 37 -2.56 6.19 -13.58
C PRO A 37 -3.29 4.83 -13.65
N PHE A 38 -2.69 3.73 -13.19
CA PHE A 38 -3.40 2.46 -12.97
C PHE A 38 -4.70 2.59 -12.16
N ILE A 39 -4.66 3.30 -11.02
CA ILE A 39 -5.82 3.55 -10.15
C ILE A 39 -6.82 4.49 -10.83
N LEU A 40 -6.34 5.56 -11.48
CA LEU A 40 -7.18 6.46 -12.27
C LEU A 40 -7.93 5.71 -13.37
N ASN A 41 -7.25 4.79 -14.05
CA ASN A 41 -7.85 3.99 -15.11
C ASN A 41 -8.94 3.05 -14.58
N ILE A 42 -8.81 2.52 -13.36
CA ILE A 42 -9.89 1.77 -12.71
C ILE A 42 -11.07 2.70 -12.38
N ARG A 43 -10.77 3.87 -11.81
CA ARG A 43 -11.77 4.87 -11.43
C ARG A 43 -12.57 5.38 -12.63
N ASP A 44 -11.91 5.62 -13.75
CA ASP A 44 -12.51 6.26 -14.94
C ASP A 44 -13.07 5.25 -15.95
N ALA A 45 -13.05 3.95 -15.63
CA ALA A 45 -13.45 2.84 -16.50
C ALA A 45 -12.65 2.75 -17.81
N SER A 46 -11.38 3.16 -17.80
CA SER A 46 -10.45 3.07 -18.93
C SER A 46 -9.39 1.98 -18.77
N ILE A 47 -9.40 1.22 -17.67
CA ILE A 47 -8.44 0.15 -17.41
C ILE A 47 -8.56 -0.97 -18.45
N HIS A 48 -7.43 -1.31 -19.08
CA HIS A 48 -7.38 -2.43 -20.01
C HIS A 48 -7.40 -3.77 -19.25
N SER A 49 -8.13 -4.76 -19.78
CA SER A 49 -8.29 -6.07 -19.13
C SER A 49 -6.95 -6.75 -18.85
N SER A 50 -5.97 -6.67 -19.77
CA SER A 50 -4.64 -7.25 -19.55
C SER A 50 -3.88 -6.58 -18.40
N SER A 51 -4.05 -5.28 -18.19
CA SER A 51 -3.46 -4.56 -17.06
C SER A 51 -4.04 -5.06 -15.73
N PHE A 52 -5.37 -5.18 -15.66
CA PHE A 52 -6.04 -5.74 -14.48
C PHE A 52 -5.64 -7.18 -14.20
N LYS A 53 -5.64 -8.05 -15.22
CA LYS A 53 -5.20 -9.46 -15.09
C LYS A 53 -3.75 -9.58 -14.63
N ARG A 54 -2.87 -8.71 -15.12
CA ARG A 54 -1.46 -8.67 -14.68
C ARG A 54 -1.35 -8.26 -13.22
N TRP A 55 -2.02 -7.17 -12.81
CA TRP A 55 -2.08 -6.75 -11.42
C TRP A 55 -2.61 -7.89 -10.54
N LEU A 56 -3.71 -8.54 -10.92
CA LEU A 56 -4.34 -9.62 -10.16
C LEU A 56 -3.37 -10.79 -9.91
N GLY A 57 -2.68 -11.23 -10.96
CA GLY A 57 -1.71 -12.33 -10.86
C GLY A 57 -0.46 -11.97 -10.04
N GLN A 58 0.10 -10.78 -10.26
CA GLN A 58 1.29 -10.35 -9.50
C GLN A 58 0.93 -10.03 -8.04
N ASN A 59 -0.21 -9.41 -7.78
CA ASN A 59 -0.63 -9.10 -6.41
C ASN A 59 -0.95 -10.34 -5.60
N TYR A 60 -1.47 -11.40 -6.23
CA TYR A 60 -1.56 -12.70 -5.58
C TYR A 60 -0.19 -13.22 -5.11
N LEU A 61 0.87 -13.07 -5.90
CA LEU A 61 2.23 -13.45 -5.47
C LEU A 61 2.74 -12.56 -4.35
N PHE A 62 2.47 -11.26 -4.41
CA PHE A 62 2.87 -10.30 -3.38
C PHE A 62 2.20 -10.64 -2.05
N VAL A 63 0.88 -10.83 -2.01
CA VAL A 63 0.12 -11.13 -0.79
C VAL A 63 0.64 -12.41 -0.11
N ARG A 64 1.06 -13.41 -0.87
CA ARG A 64 1.68 -14.63 -0.31
C ARG A 64 3.00 -14.36 0.41
N ASN A 65 3.78 -13.37 -0.05
CA ASN A 65 5.01 -12.91 0.62
C ASN A 65 4.72 -11.87 1.71
N PHE A 66 3.58 -11.19 1.64
CA PHE A 66 3.12 -10.26 2.66
C PHE A 66 2.69 -10.98 3.94
N VAL A 67 2.07 -12.17 3.84
CA VAL A 67 1.69 -13.00 5.01
C VAL A 67 2.85 -13.23 6.00
N PRO A 68 4.02 -13.76 5.60
CA PRO A 68 5.13 -13.94 6.54
C PRO A 68 5.68 -12.61 7.06
N PHE A 69 5.64 -11.54 6.27
CA PHE A 69 6.00 -10.21 6.76
C PHE A 69 5.08 -9.75 7.89
N VAL A 70 3.75 -9.83 7.72
CA VAL A 70 2.78 -9.47 8.78
C VAL A 70 2.95 -10.37 10.01
N ALA A 71 3.22 -11.66 9.81
CA ALA A 71 3.54 -12.56 10.92
C ALA A 71 4.81 -12.11 11.68
N SER A 72 5.85 -11.65 10.97
CA SER A 72 7.06 -11.11 11.62
C SER A 72 6.77 -9.84 12.42
N VAL A 73 5.88 -8.97 11.92
CA VAL A 73 5.45 -7.75 12.61
C VAL A 73 4.68 -8.11 13.87
N LEU A 74 3.80 -9.12 13.80
CA LEU A 74 3.08 -9.66 14.96
C LEU A 74 4.06 -10.18 16.03
N MET A 75 5.10 -10.91 15.61
CA MET A 75 6.13 -11.41 16.52
C MET A 75 6.97 -10.30 17.16
N LYS A 76 7.27 -9.22 16.42
CA LYS A 76 7.94 -8.03 16.97
C LYS A 76 7.02 -7.29 17.95
N CYS A 77 5.75 -7.10 17.60
CA CYS A 77 4.73 -6.51 18.47
C CYS A 77 4.64 -7.25 19.81
N ALA A 78 4.59 -8.58 19.78
CA ALA A 78 4.51 -9.41 20.98
C ALA A 78 5.70 -9.23 21.94
N LYS A 79 6.86 -8.77 21.45
CA LYS A 79 8.10 -8.61 22.22
C LYS A 79 8.35 -7.16 22.64
N GLU A 80 7.97 -6.21 21.78
CA GLU A 80 8.41 -4.82 21.86
C GLU A 80 7.28 -3.83 22.15
N SER A 81 6.02 -4.20 21.90
CA SER A 81 4.90 -3.32 22.22
C SER A 81 4.61 -3.29 23.72
N ASP A 82 4.26 -2.10 24.22
CA ASP A 82 3.79 -1.86 25.58
C ASP A 82 2.26 -1.69 25.67
N ASN A 83 1.54 -1.95 24.57
CA ASN A 83 0.09 -1.95 24.53
C ASN A 83 -0.44 -3.31 24.04
N GLU A 84 -1.11 -4.03 24.93
CA GLU A 84 -1.65 -5.37 24.66
C GLU A 84 -2.63 -5.39 23.48
N SER A 85 -3.37 -4.31 23.24
CA SER A 85 -4.35 -4.23 22.13
C SER A 85 -3.69 -4.20 20.74
N ASP A 86 -2.40 -3.87 20.64
CA ASP A 86 -1.71 -3.78 19.35
C ASP A 86 -1.63 -5.14 18.65
N MET A 87 -1.43 -6.19 19.45
CA MET A 87 -1.39 -7.55 18.95
C MET A 87 -2.72 -7.93 18.28
N GLU A 88 -3.84 -7.53 18.86
CA GLU A 88 -5.18 -7.83 18.33
C GLU A 88 -5.40 -7.16 16.97
N VAL A 89 -4.95 -5.91 16.82
CA VAL A 89 -5.04 -5.17 15.54
C VAL A 89 -4.23 -5.89 14.45
N ILE A 90 -2.96 -6.22 14.73
CA ILE A 90 -2.10 -6.89 13.75
C ILE A 90 -2.61 -8.30 13.43
N LEU A 91 -3.11 -9.02 14.43
CA LEU A 91 -3.71 -10.34 14.26
C LEU A 91 -4.96 -10.29 13.38
N ALA A 92 -5.82 -9.28 13.55
CA ALA A 92 -7.00 -9.09 12.71
C ALA A 92 -6.62 -8.86 11.23
N GLY A 93 -5.55 -8.10 10.99
CA GLY A 93 -4.96 -7.95 9.66
C GLY A 93 -4.52 -9.28 9.06
N MET A 94 -3.74 -10.05 9.81
CA MET A 94 -3.26 -11.37 9.39
C MET A 94 -4.41 -12.34 9.11
N ALA A 95 -5.47 -12.34 9.93
CA ALA A 95 -6.66 -13.13 9.70
C ALA A 95 -7.36 -12.75 8.38
N SER A 96 -7.44 -11.45 8.08
CA SER A 96 -8.05 -10.93 6.85
C SER A 96 -7.30 -11.38 5.58
N LEU A 97 -5.99 -11.66 5.67
CA LEU A 97 -5.19 -12.17 4.54
C LEU A 97 -5.62 -13.57 4.09
N HIS A 98 -6.22 -14.39 4.96
CA HIS A 98 -6.81 -15.68 4.55
C HIS A 98 -7.93 -15.46 3.54
N ASP A 99 -8.86 -14.56 3.86
CA ASP A 99 -10.01 -14.24 3.02
C ASP A 99 -9.57 -13.48 1.76
N GLU A 100 -8.45 -12.74 1.84
CA GLU A 100 -7.83 -12.10 0.69
C GLU A 100 -7.30 -13.09 -0.33
N ILE A 101 -6.55 -14.09 0.15
CA ILE A 101 -6.03 -15.16 -0.70
C ILE A 101 -7.19 -15.95 -1.34
N ALA A 102 -8.28 -16.17 -0.60
CA ALA A 102 -9.48 -16.80 -1.15
C ALA A 102 -10.13 -15.93 -2.24
N TRP A 103 -10.23 -14.62 -2.01
CA TRP A 103 -10.74 -13.66 -2.98
C TRP A 103 -9.90 -13.63 -4.27
N PHE A 104 -8.56 -13.58 -4.16
CA PHE A 104 -7.68 -13.64 -5.34
C PHE A 104 -7.89 -14.90 -6.18
N LYS A 105 -8.10 -16.06 -5.54
CA LYS A 105 -8.39 -17.32 -6.26
C LYS A 105 -9.71 -17.27 -7.00
N LYS A 106 -10.76 -16.72 -6.37
CA LYS A 106 -12.08 -16.52 -6.98
C LYS A 106 -12.00 -15.57 -8.17
N GLU A 107 -11.36 -14.41 -7.99
CA GLU A 107 -11.22 -13.43 -9.08
C GLU A 107 -10.35 -13.97 -10.21
N ALA A 108 -9.27 -14.69 -9.91
CA ALA A 108 -8.43 -15.28 -10.95
C ALA A 108 -9.21 -16.28 -11.81
N ALA A 109 -10.11 -17.08 -11.22
CA ALA A 109 -11.00 -17.95 -11.98
C ALA A 109 -12.00 -17.15 -12.85
N LYS A 110 -12.59 -16.09 -12.30
CA LYS A 110 -13.52 -15.19 -13.04
C LYS A 110 -12.84 -14.50 -14.23
N TRP A 111 -11.58 -14.12 -14.08
CA TRP A 111 -10.81 -13.37 -15.09
C TRP A 111 -9.93 -14.26 -15.98
N ASP A 112 -10.02 -15.59 -15.86
CA ASP A 112 -9.20 -16.55 -16.61
C ASP A 112 -7.70 -16.26 -16.45
N VAL A 113 -7.25 -16.10 -15.20
CA VAL A 113 -5.85 -15.90 -14.81
C VAL A 113 -5.35 -17.16 -14.12
N GLN A 114 -4.35 -17.82 -14.72
CA GLN A 114 -3.74 -18.99 -14.12
C GLN A 114 -2.77 -18.59 -13.00
N LEU A 115 -3.15 -18.83 -11.74
CA LEU A 115 -2.31 -18.51 -10.57
C LEU A 115 -1.11 -19.45 -10.39
N THR A 116 -1.16 -20.65 -10.97
CA THR A 116 -0.04 -21.60 -10.94
C THR A 116 0.97 -21.28 -12.03
N GLY A 117 2.25 -21.15 -11.69
CA GLY A 117 3.30 -20.90 -12.67
C GLY A 117 3.39 -19.44 -13.17
N ILE A 118 2.76 -18.48 -12.48
CA ILE A 118 2.98 -17.06 -12.75
C ILE A 118 4.46 -16.75 -12.54
N THR A 119 5.11 -16.23 -13.58
CA THR A 119 6.47 -15.68 -13.46
C THR A 119 6.41 -14.35 -12.71
N PRO A 120 7.06 -14.22 -11.54
CA PRO A 120 7.09 -12.96 -10.80
C PRO A 120 7.83 -11.88 -11.62
N HIS A 121 7.19 -10.73 -11.80
CA HIS A 121 7.81 -9.58 -12.44
C HIS A 121 9.02 -9.09 -11.63
N LYS A 122 10.02 -8.47 -12.27
CA LYS A 122 11.22 -8.00 -11.57
C LYS A 122 10.88 -7.03 -10.41
N THR A 123 9.91 -6.15 -10.63
CA THR A 123 9.35 -5.26 -9.61
C THR A 123 8.78 -6.04 -8.43
N ASN A 124 7.91 -7.03 -8.68
CA ASN A 124 7.35 -7.87 -7.62
C ASN A 124 8.44 -8.57 -6.80
N GLN A 125 9.48 -9.10 -7.46
CA GLN A 125 10.62 -9.70 -6.78
C GLN A 125 11.42 -8.69 -5.94
N ASN A 126 11.57 -7.45 -6.41
CA ASN A 126 12.24 -6.40 -5.64
C ASN A 126 11.45 -6.09 -4.37
N TYR A 127 10.14 -5.92 -4.50
CA TYR A 127 9.26 -5.66 -3.37
C TYR A 127 9.28 -6.84 -2.37
N CYS A 128 9.18 -8.08 -2.84
CA CYS A 128 9.26 -9.25 -1.95
C CYS A 128 10.61 -9.34 -1.21
N ARG A 129 11.74 -9.04 -1.89
CA ARG A 129 13.05 -8.94 -1.21
C ARG A 129 13.10 -7.83 -0.18
N PHE A 130 12.43 -6.71 -0.44
CA PHE A 130 12.31 -5.63 0.53
C PHE A 130 11.49 -6.08 1.75
N LEU A 131 10.38 -6.80 1.57
CA LEU A 131 9.66 -7.43 2.69
C LEU A 131 10.57 -8.37 3.50
N GLU A 132 11.36 -9.21 2.83
CA GLU A 132 12.35 -10.09 3.48
C GLU A 132 13.39 -9.32 4.30
N SER A 133 13.85 -8.16 3.81
CA SER A 133 14.77 -7.31 4.57
C SER A 133 14.13 -6.70 5.82
N LEU A 134 12.82 -6.41 5.79
CA LEU A 134 12.10 -5.86 6.94
C LEU A 134 11.81 -6.91 8.01
N MET A 135 11.87 -8.21 7.67
CA MET A 135 11.70 -9.31 8.60
C MET A 135 12.96 -9.61 9.44
N GLN A 136 14.10 -8.97 9.15
CA GLN A 136 15.33 -9.28 9.84
C GLN A 136 15.27 -8.92 11.35
N PRO A 137 15.97 -9.67 12.22
CA PRO A 137 15.92 -9.45 13.67
C PRO A 137 16.39 -8.07 14.12
N ASP A 138 17.30 -7.46 13.36
CA ASP A 138 17.91 -6.14 13.64
C ASP A 138 17.04 -4.95 13.19
N VAL A 139 15.93 -5.20 12.49
CA VAL A 139 14.96 -4.16 12.12
C VAL A 139 14.11 -3.79 13.34
N ASP A 140 14.13 -2.52 13.72
CA ASP A 140 13.30 -1.98 14.81
C ASP A 140 11.80 -2.20 14.55
N TYR A 141 11.03 -2.55 15.58
CA TYR A 141 9.57 -2.68 15.46
C TYR A 141 8.92 -1.42 14.89
N ALA A 142 9.36 -0.24 15.32
CA ALA A 142 8.84 1.04 14.83
C ALA A 142 9.01 1.21 13.30
N VAL A 143 10.08 0.68 12.71
CA VAL A 143 10.32 0.69 11.26
C VAL A 143 9.38 -0.29 10.57
N ALA A 144 9.28 -1.52 11.08
CA ALA A 144 8.46 -2.57 10.49
C ALA A 144 6.96 -2.24 10.52
N ILE A 145 6.43 -1.73 11.64
CA ILE A 145 5.02 -1.31 11.75
C ILE A 145 4.71 -0.08 10.89
N THR A 146 5.68 0.83 10.72
CA THR A 146 5.54 1.97 9.80
C THR A 146 5.43 1.48 8.36
N ALA A 147 6.28 0.53 7.95
CA ALA A 147 6.20 -0.07 6.62
C ALA A 147 4.85 -0.76 6.40
N PHE A 148 4.40 -1.55 7.39
CA PHE A 148 3.11 -2.23 7.36
C PHE A 148 1.94 -1.26 7.18
N TRP A 149 1.86 -0.25 8.04
CA TRP A 149 0.84 0.81 7.92
C TRP A 149 0.89 1.49 6.54
N THR A 150 2.09 1.79 6.03
CA THR A 150 2.23 2.53 4.77
C THR A 150 1.64 1.75 3.59
N MET A 151 1.91 0.44 3.51
CA MET A 151 1.38 -0.44 2.46
C MET A 151 -0.15 -0.49 2.50
N GLU A 152 -0.71 -0.75 3.69
CA GLU A 152 -2.17 -0.81 3.88
C GLU A 152 -2.84 0.54 3.56
N ALA A 153 -2.24 1.65 4.00
CA ALA A 153 -2.75 2.99 3.75
C ALA A 153 -2.71 3.38 2.26
N VAL A 154 -1.69 2.96 1.52
CA VAL A 154 -1.61 3.21 0.07
C VAL A 154 -2.75 2.49 -0.66
N TYR A 155 -2.97 1.21 -0.37
CA TYR A 155 -4.09 0.45 -0.92
C TYR A 155 -5.44 1.07 -0.53
N GLN A 156 -5.59 1.43 0.75
CA GLN A 156 -6.83 2.01 1.26
C GLN A 156 -7.21 3.28 0.51
N GLN A 157 -6.28 4.23 0.39
CA GLN A 157 -6.56 5.49 -0.27
C GLN A 157 -6.77 5.34 -1.77
N SER A 158 -6.00 4.45 -2.41
CA SER A 158 -6.13 4.17 -3.84
C SER A 158 -7.52 3.63 -4.18
N PHE A 159 -8.00 2.64 -3.43
CA PHE A 159 -9.28 2.02 -3.71
C PHE A 159 -10.48 2.81 -3.16
N ALA A 160 -10.31 3.55 -2.06
CA ALA A 160 -11.32 4.51 -1.62
C ALA A 160 -11.52 5.62 -2.66
N TYR A 161 -10.45 6.02 -3.37
CA TYR A 161 -10.56 6.93 -4.49
C TYR A 161 -11.38 6.35 -5.65
N CYS A 162 -11.32 5.04 -5.91
CA CYS A 162 -12.20 4.39 -6.90
C CYS A 162 -13.68 4.34 -6.47
N LEU A 163 -14.03 4.63 -5.21
CA LEU A 163 -15.40 4.54 -4.70
C LEU A 163 -16.09 5.88 -4.45
N LYS A 164 -15.47 7.01 -4.77
CA LYS A 164 -16.14 8.31 -4.61
C LYS A 164 -17.36 8.42 -5.54
N ASP A 165 -18.32 9.26 -5.18
CA ASP A 165 -19.59 9.45 -5.90
C ASP A 165 -19.43 9.79 -7.39
N ASP A 166 -18.33 10.45 -7.76
CA ASP A 166 -18.01 10.84 -9.14
C ASP A 166 -17.14 9.82 -9.90
N ALA A 167 -16.78 8.69 -9.27
CA ALA A 167 -16.08 7.59 -9.91
C ALA A 167 -16.99 6.83 -10.89
N LYS A 168 -16.40 6.34 -11.97
CA LYS A 168 -17.07 5.54 -13.02
C LYS A 168 -16.69 4.07 -12.94
N THR A 169 -16.19 3.60 -11.79
CA THR A 169 -15.62 2.26 -11.65
C THR A 169 -16.55 1.18 -12.18
N PRO A 170 -16.07 0.31 -13.10
CA PRO A 170 -16.88 -0.75 -13.69
C PRO A 170 -17.46 -1.68 -12.62
N ALA A 171 -18.68 -2.16 -12.85
CA ALA A 171 -19.36 -3.05 -11.91
C ALA A 171 -18.54 -4.32 -11.61
N GLU A 172 -17.84 -4.86 -12.60
CA GLU A 172 -17.01 -6.05 -12.43
C GLU A 172 -15.76 -5.85 -11.56
N LEU A 173 -15.33 -4.59 -11.35
CA LEU A 173 -14.18 -4.20 -10.52
C LEU A 173 -14.58 -3.63 -9.16
N ARG A 174 -15.87 -3.36 -8.95
CA ARG A 174 -16.38 -2.74 -7.73
C ARG A 174 -16.09 -3.58 -6.48
N GLU A 175 -16.20 -4.91 -6.55
CA GLU A 175 -15.86 -5.80 -5.44
C GLU A 175 -14.38 -5.65 -5.02
N ALA A 176 -13.47 -5.49 -5.99
CA ALA A 176 -12.05 -5.23 -5.70
C ALA A 176 -11.87 -3.88 -4.99
N CYS A 177 -12.55 -2.84 -5.48
CA CYS A 177 -12.47 -1.52 -4.86
C CYS A 177 -13.09 -1.50 -3.47
N GLU A 178 -14.20 -2.18 -3.22
CA GLU A 178 -14.85 -2.25 -1.90
C GLU A 178 -13.98 -2.98 -0.86
N ARG A 179 -13.18 -3.96 -1.29
CA ARG A 179 -12.28 -4.69 -0.38
C ARG A 179 -11.33 -3.75 0.38
N TRP A 180 -10.58 -2.93 -0.35
CA TRP A 180 -9.59 -2.02 0.25
C TRP A 180 -10.12 -0.57 0.38
N GLY A 181 -11.17 -0.19 -0.33
CA GLY A 181 -11.75 1.15 -0.27
C GLY A 181 -12.85 1.33 0.77
N SER A 182 -13.27 0.25 1.45
CA SER A 182 -14.33 0.31 2.46
C SER A 182 -13.95 1.16 3.68
N GLU A 183 -14.99 1.66 4.37
CA GLU A 183 -14.81 2.35 5.65
C GLU A 183 -14.17 1.45 6.70
N GLY A 184 -14.53 0.16 6.76
CA GLY A 184 -13.96 -0.79 7.71
C GLY A 184 -12.45 -0.97 7.54
N PHE A 185 -11.97 -1.09 6.30
CA PHE A 185 -10.54 -1.13 6.03
C PHE A 185 -9.85 0.22 6.32
N GLY A 186 -10.54 1.34 6.10
CA GLY A 186 -10.09 2.68 6.52
C GLY A 186 -9.88 2.80 8.04
N GLN A 187 -10.81 2.26 8.83
CA GLN A 187 -10.71 2.23 10.29
C GLN A 187 -9.52 1.35 10.74
N TYR A 188 -9.35 0.18 10.14
CA TYR A 188 -8.20 -0.69 10.38
C TYR A 188 -6.85 0.00 10.08
N CYS A 189 -6.73 0.67 8.93
CA CYS A 189 -5.54 1.45 8.58
C CYS A 189 -5.27 2.58 9.57
N SER A 190 -6.33 3.20 10.10
CA SER A 190 -6.23 4.25 11.13
C SER A 190 -5.67 3.68 12.44
N SER A 191 -6.14 2.49 12.86
CA SER A 191 -5.58 1.80 14.04
C SER A 191 -4.10 1.47 13.86
N LEU A 192 -3.69 0.95 12.69
CA LEU A 192 -2.27 0.74 12.38
C LEU A 192 -1.45 2.03 12.44
N GLN A 193 -2.00 3.14 11.94
CA GLN A 193 -1.34 4.45 11.99
C GLN A 193 -1.08 4.89 13.42
N GLU A 194 -2.03 4.68 14.32
CA GLU A 194 -1.90 5.03 15.73
C GLU A 194 -0.84 4.20 16.43
N ILE A 195 -0.74 2.90 16.11
CA ILE A 195 0.33 2.03 16.60
C ILE A 195 1.68 2.54 16.11
N ALA A 196 1.82 2.77 14.80
CA ALA A 196 3.07 3.26 14.22
C ALA A 196 3.51 4.60 14.81
N GLU A 197 2.58 5.56 14.96
CA GLU A 197 2.88 6.86 15.55
C GLU A 197 3.34 6.73 17.01
N ARG A 198 2.66 5.89 17.80
CA ARG A 198 3.05 5.66 19.20
C ARG A 198 4.41 4.99 19.29
N SER A 199 4.70 4.00 18.45
CA SER A 199 6.03 3.37 18.37
C SER A 199 7.11 4.39 17.99
N LEU A 200 6.85 5.25 16.99
CA LEU A 200 7.78 6.29 16.55
C LEU A 200 8.06 7.33 17.65
N SER A 201 7.09 7.63 18.51
CA SER A 201 7.28 8.59 19.61
C SER A 201 8.29 8.14 20.67
N LYS A 202 8.62 6.85 20.73
CA LYS A 202 9.44 6.22 21.79
C LYS A 202 10.85 5.89 21.36
N VAL A 203 11.14 5.93 20.06
CA VAL A 203 12.44 5.58 19.50
C VAL A 203 13.32 6.80 19.27
N SER A 204 14.63 6.57 19.12
CA SER A 204 15.59 7.62 18.83
C SER A 204 15.36 8.26 17.46
N ASP A 205 15.93 9.44 17.24
CA ASP A 205 15.79 10.13 15.95
C ASP A 205 16.50 9.37 14.80
N ASP A 206 17.51 8.56 15.09
CA ASP A 206 18.13 7.64 14.11
C ASP A 206 17.13 6.60 13.61
N VAL A 207 16.38 5.97 14.53
CA VAL A 207 15.34 4.99 14.17
C VAL A 207 14.18 5.67 13.44
N LYS A 208 13.77 6.88 13.84
CA LYS A 208 12.77 7.66 13.09
C LYS A 208 13.24 7.97 11.67
N ALA A 209 14.52 8.32 11.50
CA ALA A 209 15.08 8.57 10.17
C ALA A 209 15.06 7.30 9.29
N LYS A 210 15.40 6.13 9.87
CA LYS A 210 15.25 4.84 9.18
C LYS A 210 13.80 4.58 8.80
N ALA A 211 12.85 4.80 9.70
CA ALA A 211 11.42 4.63 9.43
C ALA A 211 10.92 5.58 8.33
N GLU A 212 11.40 6.83 8.27
CA GLU A 212 11.07 7.77 7.19
C GLU A 212 11.61 7.29 5.84
N VAL A 213 12.84 6.77 5.80
CA VAL A 213 13.44 6.17 4.59
C VAL A 213 12.64 4.95 4.16
N THR A 214 12.25 4.09 5.09
CA THR A 214 11.40 2.92 4.81
C THR A 214 10.02 3.33 4.31
N PHE A 215 9.40 4.36 4.89
CA PHE A 215 8.14 4.94 4.42
C PHE A 215 8.27 5.37 2.95
N LEU A 216 9.30 6.14 2.61
CA LEU A 216 9.56 6.55 1.23
C LEU A 216 9.80 5.35 0.32
N ARG A 217 10.55 4.34 0.78
CA ARG A 217 10.81 3.13 0.00
C ARG A 217 9.54 2.36 -0.32
N VAL A 218 8.60 2.26 0.63
CA VAL A 218 7.28 1.67 0.36
C VAL A 218 6.57 2.42 -0.76
N LEU A 219 6.54 3.77 -0.70
CA LEU A 219 5.88 4.57 -1.74
C LEU A 219 6.50 4.36 -3.14
N GLU A 220 7.83 4.23 -3.21
CA GLU A 220 8.53 3.92 -4.45
C GLU A 220 8.16 2.53 -4.98
N GLU A 221 8.17 1.51 -4.12
CA GLU A 221 7.83 0.13 -4.52
C GLU A 221 6.35 0.03 -4.96
N GLU A 222 5.43 0.75 -4.30
CA GLU A 222 4.02 0.84 -4.70
C GLU A 222 3.86 1.49 -6.08
N VAL A 223 4.53 2.62 -6.35
CA VAL A 223 4.53 3.25 -7.68
C VAL A 223 5.05 2.29 -8.75
N GLU A 224 6.16 1.61 -8.49
CA GLU A 224 6.70 0.62 -9.42
C GLU A 224 5.74 -0.57 -9.63
N PHE A 225 5.05 -0.99 -8.57
CA PHE A 225 4.04 -2.05 -8.63
C PHE A 225 2.85 -1.66 -9.50
N TRP A 226 2.41 -0.40 -9.44
CA TRP A 226 1.41 0.13 -10.35
C TRP A 226 1.94 0.22 -11.78
N ASN A 227 3.17 0.71 -11.98
CA ASN A 227 3.82 0.78 -13.29
C ASN A 227 3.89 -0.59 -13.99
N MET A 228 4.30 -1.65 -13.28
CA MET A 228 4.38 -2.97 -13.91
C MET A 228 3.01 -3.50 -14.36
N SER A 229 1.95 -3.03 -13.70
CA SER A 229 0.57 -3.44 -13.96
C SER A 229 0.01 -2.76 -15.21
N GLU A 230 0.61 -1.68 -15.68
CA GLU A 230 0.23 -1.03 -16.93
C GLU A 230 0.80 -1.79 -18.13
N VAL A 231 -0.06 -2.05 -19.12
CA VAL A 231 0.36 -2.53 -20.43
C VAL A 231 0.36 -1.33 -21.36
N LEU A 232 1.55 -0.89 -21.80
CA LEU A 232 1.66 0.04 -22.91
C LEU A 232 1.24 -0.69 -24.19
N GLU A 233 0.18 -0.22 -24.85
CA GLU A 233 -0.05 -0.61 -26.23
C GLU A 233 1.09 -0.02 -27.07
N LEU A 234 1.98 -0.89 -27.55
CA LEU A 234 2.79 -0.55 -28.71
C LEU A 234 1.80 -0.37 -29.87
N VAL A 235 1.49 0.88 -30.21
CA VAL A 235 0.79 1.20 -31.45
C VAL A 235 1.66 0.67 -32.59
N SER A 236 1.32 -0.51 -33.10
CA SER A 236 1.92 -1.03 -34.33
C SER A 236 1.40 -0.14 -35.46
N SER A 237 2.16 0.90 -35.79
CA SER A 237 1.94 1.65 -37.02
C SER A 237 2.33 0.74 -38.19
N THR A 238 1.38 -0.06 -38.68
CA THR A 238 1.46 -0.65 -40.01
C THR A 238 1.46 0.48 -41.02
N VAL A 239 2.64 0.89 -41.47
CA VAL A 239 2.81 1.63 -42.71
C VAL A 239 2.50 0.65 -43.83
N SER A 240 1.25 0.65 -44.31
CA SER A 240 0.92 0.04 -45.60
C SER A 240 1.63 0.84 -46.68
N ALA A 241 2.67 0.24 -47.26
CA ALA A 241 3.29 0.72 -48.47
C ALA A 241 2.24 0.74 -49.59
N ILE A 242 2.00 1.93 -50.14
CA ILE A 242 1.28 2.12 -51.40
C ILE A 242 2.30 1.79 -52.51
N ASN A 243 2.01 0.75 -53.29
CA ASN A 243 2.51 0.58 -54.65
C ASN A 243 1.57 1.30 -55.63
#